data_AF-A0A401PKZ7-F1
#
_entry.id   AF-A0A401PKZ7-F1
#
_cell.length_a   1.000
_cell.length_b   1.000
_cell.length_c   1.000
_cell.angle_alpha   90.00
_cell.angle_beta   90.00
_cell.angle_gamma   90.00
#
_symmetry.space_group_name_H-M   'P 1'
#
loop_
_entity.id
_entity.type
_entity.pdbx_description
1 polymer ?
#
loop_
_entity_poly.entity_id
_entity_poly.type
_entity_poly.pdbx_seq_one_letter_code
_entity_poly.pdbx_strand_id
1 'polypeptide(L)'
;MAANCTTSASKTKTKKKHFVAQKVKLFRASEPLLSVLMWGVNHTINELSHVQIPVMLMPDDFKAYSKIKVDNHLFNKENLPSRFKFKEYCPMVFRNLRERFSIDDQDYQNSVTRSAPLNSDAQNRMGARFLTTYDKRFVIKTITSEDVAEMHNILKKYHQV
;
A
#
# COMPACT_ATOMS: atom_id res chain seq x y z
N MET A 1 2.22 56.92 47.05
CA MET A 1 1.18 55.92 46.74
C MET A 1 1.68 55.10 45.54
N ALA A 2 2.16 53.88 45.77
CA ALA A 2 2.58 52.97 44.69
C ALA A 2 1.67 51.73 44.75
N ALA A 3 0.92 51.49 43.67
CA ALA A 3 0.03 50.34 43.54
C ALA A 3 0.83 49.12 43.06
N ASN A 4 0.92 48.09 43.90
CA ASN A 4 1.48 46.80 43.53
C ASN A 4 0.47 46.03 42.67
N CYS A 5 0.74 45.92 41.37
CA CYS A 5 0.00 45.03 40.47
C CYS A 5 0.60 43.62 40.56
N THR A 6 -0.17 42.65 41.06
CA THR A 6 0.23 41.24 41.14
C THR A 6 -0.24 40.50 39.89
N THR A 7 0.71 40.06 39.07
CA THR A 7 0.45 39.25 37.87
C THR A 7 0.29 37.77 38.26
N SER A 8 -0.92 37.24 38.18
CA SER A 8 -1.18 35.82 38.40
C SER A 8 -0.82 35.02 37.15
N ALA A 9 0.35 34.38 37.14
CA ALA A 9 0.74 33.47 36.08
C ALA A 9 -0.11 32.17 36.12
N SER A 10 -0.94 31.98 35.09
CA SER A 10 -1.74 30.78 34.88
C SER A 10 -0.83 29.57 34.58
N LYS A 11 -0.68 28.66 35.54
CA LYS A 11 0.11 27.43 35.35
C LYS A 11 -0.67 26.43 34.49
N THR A 12 -0.30 26.32 33.22
CA THR A 12 -0.82 25.30 32.30
C THR A 12 -0.36 23.91 32.75
N LYS A 13 -1.26 23.10 33.31
CA LYS A 13 -0.99 21.70 33.67
C LYS A 13 -0.80 20.88 32.39
N THR A 14 0.43 20.55 32.04
CA THR A 14 0.75 19.57 31.01
C THR A 14 0.39 18.17 31.52
N LYS A 15 -0.77 17.65 31.10
CA LYS A 15 -1.12 16.25 31.33
C LYS A 15 -0.07 15.38 30.64
N LYS A 16 0.68 14.58 31.40
CA LYS A 16 1.53 13.51 30.86
C LYS A 16 0.63 12.55 30.09
N LYS A 17 0.69 12.60 28.77
CA LYS A 17 -0.02 11.67 27.90
C LYS A 17 0.72 10.33 27.96
N HIS A 18 0.09 9.31 28.55
CA HIS A 18 0.51 7.93 28.35
C HIS A 18 0.12 7.55 26.91
N PHE A 19 1.09 7.55 26.01
CA PHE A 19 0.88 7.03 24.68
C PHE A 19 0.92 5.49 24.76
N VAL A 20 -0.21 4.86 24.48
CA VAL A 20 -0.23 3.42 24.21
C VAL A 20 0.52 3.20 22.90
N ALA A 21 1.55 2.36 22.91
CA ALA A 21 2.26 2.00 21.70
C ALA A 21 1.28 1.35 20.71
N GLN A 22 1.13 1.96 19.54
CA GLN A 22 0.24 1.44 18.51
C GLN A 22 0.82 0.16 17.93
N LYS A 23 0.17 -0.98 18.18
CA LYS A 23 0.66 -2.33 17.81
C LYS A 23 0.48 -2.69 16.33
N VAL A 24 -0.16 -1.83 15.52
CA VAL A 24 -0.51 -2.13 14.12
C VAL A 24 0.20 -1.16 13.19
N LYS A 25 0.72 -1.65 12.06
CA LYS A 25 1.36 -0.84 11.01
C LYS A 25 0.38 0.18 10.44
N LEU A 26 0.85 1.41 10.27
CA LEU A 26 0.03 2.55 9.87
C LEU A 26 0.45 3.00 8.49
N PHE A 27 -0.44 2.86 7.53
CA PHE A 27 -0.19 3.23 6.14
C PHE A 27 -0.60 4.68 5.92
N ARG A 28 0.24 5.61 6.39
CA ARG A 28 0.02 7.05 6.23
C ARG A 28 0.75 7.58 5.00
N ALA A 29 0.01 8.31 4.16
CA ALA A 29 0.56 9.11 3.09
C ALA A 29 -0.23 10.42 2.99
N SER A 30 0.38 11.42 2.37
CA SER A 30 -0.30 12.68 2.05
C SER A 30 -1.50 12.46 1.10
N GLU A 31 -1.39 11.46 0.22
CA GLU A 31 -2.45 11.08 -0.70
C GLU A 31 -3.20 9.82 -0.25
N PRO A 32 -4.54 9.87 -0.14
CA PRO A 32 -5.37 8.72 0.22
C PRO A 32 -5.13 7.45 -0.60
N LEU A 33 -4.86 7.61 -1.89
CA LEU A 33 -4.62 6.50 -2.81
C LEU A 33 -3.35 5.70 -2.43
N LEU A 34 -2.30 6.40 -1.98
CA LEU A 34 -1.04 5.76 -1.56
C LEU A 34 -1.23 5.00 -0.25
N SER A 35 -2.01 5.54 0.69
CA SER A 35 -2.38 4.81 1.91
C SER A 35 -3.13 3.52 1.58
N VAL A 36 -4.11 3.58 0.65
CA VAL A 36 -4.87 2.40 0.20
C VAL A 36 -3.98 1.40 -0.53
N LEU A 37 -3.04 1.86 -1.36
CA LEU A 37 -2.07 1.02 -2.06
C LEU A 37 -1.19 0.25 -1.06
N MET A 38 -0.57 0.95 -0.11
CA MET A 38 0.29 0.31 0.88
C MET A 38 -0.50 -0.67 1.77
N TRP A 39 -1.71 -0.29 2.19
CA TRP A 39 -2.58 -1.19 2.94
C TRP A 39 -2.98 -2.42 2.13
N GLY A 40 -3.34 -2.23 0.86
CA GLY A 40 -3.75 -3.30 -0.05
C GLY A 40 -2.64 -4.31 -0.29
N VAL A 41 -1.43 -3.85 -0.61
CA VAL A 41 -0.26 -4.72 -0.78
C VAL A 41 0.08 -5.43 0.53
N ASN A 42 0.06 -4.74 1.67
CA ASN A 42 0.27 -5.41 2.94
C ASN A 42 -0.75 -6.52 3.18
N HIS A 43 -2.03 -6.24 2.93
CA HIS A 43 -3.11 -7.20 3.12
C HIS A 43 -2.97 -8.39 2.17
N THR A 44 -2.78 -8.19 0.86
CA THR A 44 -2.74 -9.30 -0.09
C THR A 44 -1.54 -10.23 0.11
N ILE A 45 -0.37 -9.69 0.45
CA ILE A 45 0.80 -10.52 0.78
C ILE A 45 0.55 -11.36 2.04
N ASN A 46 -0.07 -10.79 3.06
CA ASN A 46 -0.38 -11.54 4.29
C ASN A 46 -1.43 -12.63 4.02
N GLU A 47 -2.49 -12.33 3.28
CA GLU A 47 -3.49 -13.34 2.89
C GLU A 47 -2.85 -14.46 2.07
N LEU A 48 -2.00 -14.13 1.09
CA LEU A 48 -1.30 -15.12 0.27
C LEU A 48 -0.30 -15.96 1.06
N SER A 49 0.21 -15.48 2.20
CA SER A 49 1.09 -16.29 3.06
C SER A 49 0.38 -17.49 3.69
N HIS A 50 -0.96 -17.45 3.78
CA HIS A 50 -1.80 -18.56 4.26
C HIS A 50 -2.23 -19.51 3.13
N VAL A 51 -1.96 -19.16 1.87
CA VAL A 51 -2.31 -19.96 0.70
C VAL A 51 -1.11 -20.81 0.29
N GLN A 52 -1.30 -22.13 0.21
CA GLN A 52 -0.27 -23.06 -0.23
C GLN A 52 0.29 -22.68 -1.62
N ILE A 53 1.59 -22.93 -1.83
CA ILE A 53 2.22 -22.71 -3.14
C ILE A 53 1.89 -23.90 -4.04
N PRO A 54 1.14 -23.69 -5.14
CA PRO A 54 0.78 -24.78 -6.03
C PRO A 54 2.00 -25.21 -6.85
N VAL A 55 2.07 -26.50 -7.17
CA VAL A 55 3.13 -27.07 -8.02
C VAL A 55 3.08 -26.49 -9.43
N MET A 56 1.88 -26.19 -9.93
CA MET A 56 1.65 -25.60 -11.25
C MET A 56 0.50 -24.61 -11.20
N LEU A 57 0.55 -23.58 -12.06
CA LEU A 57 -0.56 -22.64 -12.23
C LEU A 57 -1.61 -23.24 -13.17
N MET A 58 -2.87 -23.08 -12.80
CA MET A 58 -4.03 -23.51 -13.59
C MET A 58 -4.50 -22.37 -14.51
N PRO A 59 -5.21 -22.69 -15.61
CA PRO A 59 -5.74 -21.67 -16.52
C PRO A 59 -6.60 -20.59 -15.86
N ASP A 60 -7.27 -20.93 -14.75
CA ASP A 60 -8.13 -20.03 -13.98
C ASP A 60 -7.34 -19.03 -13.13
N ASP A 61 -6.10 -19.35 -12.74
CA ASP A 61 -5.23 -18.41 -11.99
C ASP A 61 -4.96 -17.13 -12.78
N PHE A 62 -4.94 -17.23 -14.12
CA PHE A 62 -4.76 -16.11 -15.06
C PHE A 62 -6.01 -15.25 -15.26
N LYS A 63 -7.14 -15.67 -14.68
CA LYS A 63 -8.41 -14.92 -14.67
C LYS A 63 -8.86 -14.55 -13.25
N ALA A 64 -8.23 -15.14 -12.23
CA ALA A 64 -8.55 -14.94 -10.84
C ALA A 64 -8.34 -13.49 -10.40
N TYR A 65 -9.09 -13.07 -9.38
CA TYR A 65 -8.88 -11.81 -8.70
C TYR A 65 -9.31 -11.91 -7.24
N SER A 66 -8.68 -11.10 -6.39
CA SER A 66 -9.15 -10.85 -5.02
C SER A 66 -9.68 -9.42 -4.95
N LYS A 67 -10.84 -9.22 -4.31
CA LYS A 67 -11.45 -7.89 -4.16
C LYS A 67 -11.91 -7.70 -2.73
N ILE A 68 -11.39 -6.66 -2.10
CA ILE A 68 -11.76 -6.27 -0.74
C ILE A 68 -12.48 -4.92 -0.77
N LYS A 69 -13.55 -4.82 0.00
CA LYS A 69 -14.25 -3.57 0.28
C LYS A 69 -14.12 -3.27 1.76
N VAL A 70 -13.56 -2.13 2.10
CA VAL A 70 -13.43 -1.66 3.49
C VAL A 70 -14.45 -0.57 3.73
N ASP A 71 -15.20 -0.69 4.82
CA ASP A 71 -16.14 0.31 5.32
C ASP A 71 -15.92 0.52 6.81
N ASN A 72 -15.02 1.44 7.14
CA ASN A 72 -14.64 1.78 8.50
C ASN A 72 -15.51 2.94 9.01
N HIS A 73 -16.49 2.62 9.86
CA HIS A 73 -17.28 3.63 10.56
C HIS A 73 -16.54 4.12 11.81
N LEU A 74 -16.10 5.39 11.82
CA LEU A 74 -15.42 6.06 12.94
C LEU A 74 -14.10 5.42 13.42
N PHE A 75 -13.49 4.53 12.63
CA PHE A 75 -12.23 3.87 12.94
C PHE A 75 -11.12 4.29 11.96
N ASN A 76 -9.91 4.58 12.48
CA ASN A 76 -8.68 4.77 11.69
C ASN A 76 -8.68 5.90 10.62
N LYS A 77 -9.55 6.91 10.77
CA LYS A 77 -9.75 7.99 9.77
C LYS A 77 -8.50 8.81 9.44
N GLU A 78 -7.59 8.96 10.39
CA GLU A 78 -6.33 9.70 10.22
C GLU A 78 -5.35 9.00 9.28
N ASN A 79 -5.54 7.69 9.02
CA ASN A 79 -4.54 6.86 8.35
C ASN A 79 -5.07 6.27 7.05
N LEU A 80 -6.35 5.89 7.01
CA LEU A 80 -7.00 5.31 5.84
C LEU A 80 -8.35 5.99 5.58
N PRO A 81 -8.76 6.10 4.30
CA PRO A 81 -10.12 6.50 3.96
C PRO A 81 -11.16 5.61 4.63
N SER A 82 -12.29 6.18 5.05
CA SER A 82 -13.36 5.40 5.68
C SER A 82 -13.97 4.36 4.74
N ARG A 83 -14.01 4.63 3.43
CA ARG A 83 -14.53 3.69 2.43
C ARG A 83 -13.60 3.61 1.24
N PHE A 84 -13.16 2.41 0.91
CA PHE A 84 -12.38 2.15 -0.29
C PHE A 84 -12.54 0.70 -0.74
N LYS A 85 -12.07 0.42 -1.96
CA LYS A 85 -11.98 -0.93 -2.51
C LYS A 85 -10.56 -1.16 -2.99
N PHE A 86 -10.07 -2.38 -2.81
CA PHE A 86 -8.80 -2.82 -3.36
C PHE A 86 -9.05 -4.09 -4.17
N LYS A 87 -8.41 -4.20 -5.34
CA LYS A 87 -8.51 -5.37 -6.20
C LYS A 87 -7.13 -5.77 -6.67
N GLU A 88 -6.79 -7.03 -6.48
CA GLU A 88 -5.58 -7.65 -7.00
C GLU A 88 -5.97 -8.63 -8.11
N TYR A 89 -5.27 -8.55 -9.24
CA TYR A 89 -5.47 -9.42 -10.39
C TYR A 89 -4.45 -10.55 -10.37
N CYS A 90 -4.88 -11.77 -10.72
CA CYS A 90 -4.05 -12.96 -10.89
C CYS A 90 -3.04 -13.18 -9.74
N PRO A 91 -3.48 -13.20 -8.47
CA PRO A 91 -2.57 -13.14 -7.32
C PRO A 91 -1.55 -14.29 -7.29
N MET A 92 -1.98 -15.50 -7.67
CA MET A 92 -1.10 -16.67 -7.75
C MET A 92 -0.05 -16.56 -8.86
N VAL A 93 -0.44 -15.97 -10.00
CA VAL A 93 0.46 -15.72 -11.13
C VAL A 93 1.53 -14.70 -10.74
N PHE A 94 1.13 -13.58 -10.13
CA PHE A 94 2.09 -12.55 -9.70
C PHE A 94 2.95 -12.98 -8.50
N ARG A 95 2.46 -13.89 -7.65
CA ARG A 95 3.30 -14.54 -6.64
C ARG A 95 4.40 -15.39 -7.29
N ASN A 96 4.05 -16.24 -8.26
CA ASN A 96 5.06 -17.05 -8.95
C ASN A 96 6.00 -16.22 -9.82
N LEU A 97 5.53 -15.13 -10.44
CA LEU A 97 6.41 -14.20 -11.16
C LEU A 97 7.44 -13.55 -10.21
N ARG A 98 7.03 -13.12 -9.01
CA ARG A 98 7.97 -12.57 -8.01
C ARG A 98 9.06 -13.58 -7.66
N GLU A 99 8.68 -14.83 -7.40
CA GLU A 99 9.63 -15.93 -7.16
C GLU A 99 10.62 -16.11 -8.33
N ARG A 100 10.14 -16.17 -9.58
CA ARG A 100 10.99 -16.29 -10.78
C ARG A 100 11.96 -15.13 -10.95
N PHE A 101 11.55 -13.92 -10.57
CA PHE A 101 12.42 -12.74 -10.56
C PHE A 101 13.28 -12.64 -9.29
N SER A 102 13.31 -13.68 -8.45
CA SER A 102 14.06 -13.72 -7.18
C SER A 102 13.68 -12.56 -6.24
N ILE A 103 12.38 -12.24 -6.21
CA ILE A 103 11.78 -11.25 -5.32
C ILE A 103 11.04 -11.99 -4.22
N ASP A 104 11.57 -11.93 -2.99
CA ASP A 104 10.87 -12.44 -1.82
C ASP A 104 9.61 -11.61 -1.50
N ASP A 105 8.56 -12.29 -1.02
CA ASP A 105 7.25 -11.71 -0.76
C ASP A 105 7.30 -10.66 0.36
N GLN A 106 8.07 -10.91 1.41
CA GLN A 106 8.23 -9.99 2.54
C GLN A 106 9.10 -8.79 2.15
N ASP A 107 10.14 -9.01 1.35
CA ASP A 107 10.96 -7.95 0.79
C ASP A 107 10.14 -7.01 -0.10
N TYR A 108 9.31 -7.56 -1.00
CA TYR A 108 8.41 -6.79 -1.83
C TYR A 108 7.42 -5.98 -0.98
N GLN A 109 6.77 -6.63 -0.01
CA GLN A 109 5.85 -5.97 0.90
C GLN A 109 6.54 -4.84 1.66
N ASN A 110 7.74 -5.07 2.19
CA ASN A 110 8.50 -4.07 2.95
C ASN A 110 8.91 -2.89 2.06
N SER A 111 9.38 -3.16 0.85
CA SER A 111 9.76 -2.14 -0.12
C SER A 111 8.60 -1.19 -0.45
N VAL A 112 7.41 -1.75 -0.69
CA VAL A 112 6.22 -0.96 -1.06
C VAL A 112 5.58 -0.27 0.13
N THR A 113 5.63 -0.86 1.33
CA THR A 113 4.76 -0.44 2.46
C THR A 113 5.49 0.16 3.66
N ARG A 114 6.83 0.14 3.70
CA ARG A 114 7.60 0.75 4.82
C ARG A 114 7.52 2.28 4.81
N SER A 115 7.49 2.89 3.63
CA SER A 115 7.31 4.32 3.43
C SER A 115 6.52 4.56 2.15
N ALA A 116 5.78 5.68 2.09
CA ALA A 116 4.99 6.03 0.92
C ALA A 116 5.86 6.14 -0.35
N PRO A 117 5.47 5.52 -1.47
CA PRO A 117 6.16 5.69 -2.74
C PRO A 117 6.23 7.16 -3.16
N LEU A 118 7.35 7.54 -3.78
CA LEU A 118 7.64 8.92 -4.17
C LEU A 118 7.38 9.11 -5.67
N ASN A 119 6.98 10.32 -6.09
CA ASN A 119 6.87 10.63 -7.53
C ASN A 119 8.23 10.48 -8.21
N SER A 120 8.25 9.82 -9.36
CA SER A 120 9.47 9.64 -10.16
C SER A 120 9.59 10.70 -11.25
N ASP A 121 10.83 11.01 -11.64
CA ASP A 121 11.13 11.94 -12.73
C ASP A 121 10.63 11.47 -14.10
N ALA A 122 10.26 10.19 -14.24
CA ALA A 122 9.72 9.61 -15.47
C ALA A 122 8.30 10.12 -15.80
N GLN A 123 7.58 10.65 -14.79
CA GLN A 123 6.23 11.17 -14.95
C GLN A 123 6.13 12.28 -16.01
N ASN A 124 7.15 13.12 -16.14
CA ASN A 124 7.14 14.23 -17.09
C ASN A 124 7.34 13.80 -18.56
N ARG A 125 7.79 12.55 -18.81
CA ARG A 125 8.14 12.09 -20.16
C ARG A 125 7.08 11.22 -20.83
N MET A 126 6.26 10.52 -20.04
CA MET A 126 5.38 9.46 -20.56
C MET A 126 3.89 9.74 -20.35
N GLY A 127 3.51 10.88 -19.76
CA GLY A 127 2.11 11.27 -19.52
C GLY A 127 1.35 10.45 -18.47
N ALA A 128 1.85 9.27 -18.11
CA ALA A 128 1.35 8.45 -17.01
C ALA A 128 2.04 8.81 -15.69
N ARG A 129 1.34 8.61 -14.56
CA ARG A 129 1.91 8.77 -13.23
C ARG A 129 2.85 7.62 -12.91
N PHE A 130 4.07 7.95 -12.47
CA PHE A 130 5.07 6.97 -12.05
C PHE A 130 5.54 7.29 -10.64
N LEU A 131 5.51 6.29 -9.77
CA LEU A 131 6.04 6.33 -8.42
C LEU A 131 7.20 5.36 -8.30
N THR A 132 8.10 5.61 -7.36
CA THR A 132 9.23 4.75 -7.03
C THR A 132 9.20 4.44 -5.54
N THR A 133 9.47 3.19 -5.16
CA THR A 133 9.59 2.80 -3.74
C THR A 133 10.76 3.53 -3.07
N TYR A 134 10.72 3.67 -1.75
CA TYR A 134 11.73 4.44 -1.00
C TYR A 134 13.16 3.90 -1.17
N ASP A 135 13.29 2.60 -1.38
CA ASP A 135 14.55 1.88 -1.63
C ASP A 135 14.91 1.80 -3.13
N LYS A 136 14.10 2.41 -4.00
CA LYS A 136 14.26 2.45 -5.45
C LYS A 136 14.27 1.09 -6.14
N ARG A 137 13.78 0.03 -5.48
CA ARG A 137 13.70 -1.33 -6.06
C ARG A 137 12.56 -1.50 -7.05
N PHE A 138 11.43 -0.82 -6.83
CA PHE A 138 10.23 -0.98 -7.66
C PHE A 138 9.68 0.35 -8.18
N VAL A 139 9.08 0.27 -9.36
CA VAL A 139 8.33 1.35 -10.00
C VAL A 139 6.85 0.98 -10.00
N ILE A 140 6.00 1.93 -9.65
CA ILE A 140 4.54 1.79 -9.62
C ILE A 140 3.98 2.77 -10.65
N LYS A 141 3.42 2.22 -11.72
CA LYS A 141 2.86 3.00 -12.83
C LYS A 141 1.34 2.98 -12.76
N THR A 142 0.71 4.14 -12.92
CA THR A 142 -0.72 4.21 -13.20
C THR A 142 -0.95 3.83 -14.66
N ILE A 143 -1.82 2.83 -14.87
CA ILE A 143 -2.18 2.30 -16.19
C ILE A 143 -3.71 2.40 -16.40
N THR A 144 -4.14 2.35 -17.65
CA THR A 144 -5.57 2.43 -18.01
C THR A 144 -6.28 1.09 -17.85
N SER A 145 -7.61 1.07 -17.98
CA SER A 145 -8.37 -0.20 -18.03
C SER A 145 -8.00 -1.04 -19.24
N GLU A 146 -7.68 -0.40 -20.36
CA GLU A 146 -7.27 -1.02 -21.61
C GLU A 146 -5.89 -1.70 -21.43
N ASP A 147 -4.94 -1.01 -20.77
CA ASP A 147 -3.63 -1.58 -20.43
C ASP A 147 -3.78 -2.82 -19.52
N VAL A 148 -4.73 -2.82 -18.58
CA VAL A 148 -5.01 -3.98 -17.73
C VAL A 148 -5.56 -5.15 -18.55
N ALA A 149 -6.47 -4.88 -19.50
CA ALA A 149 -7.01 -5.90 -20.39
C ALA A 149 -5.92 -6.49 -21.31
N GLU A 150 -5.05 -5.64 -21.85
CA GLU A 150 -3.90 -6.08 -22.64
C GLU A 150 -2.92 -6.91 -21.81
N MET A 151 -2.62 -6.50 -20.57
CA MET A 151 -1.82 -7.28 -19.63
C MET A 151 -2.39 -8.69 -19.44
N HIS A 152 -3.70 -8.83 -19.23
CA HIS A 152 -4.35 -10.15 -19.16
C HIS A 152 -4.21 -10.98 -20.43
N ASN A 153 -4.26 -10.35 -21.62
CA ASN A 153 -4.11 -11.04 -22.90
C ASN A 153 -2.70 -11.64 -23.07
N ILE A 154 -1.67 -10.94 -22.59
CA ILE A 154 -0.28 -11.39 -22.72
C ILE A 154 0.22 -12.22 -21.54
N LEU A 155 -0.46 -12.16 -20.38
CA LEU A 155 0.06 -12.70 -19.11
C LEU A 155 0.43 -14.19 -19.18
N LYS A 156 -0.38 -15.01 -19.86
CA LYS A 156 -0.08 -16.44 -20.06
C LYS A 156 1.20 -16.66 -20.85
N LYS A 157 1.37 -15.92 -21.94
CA LYS A 157 2.57 -16.00 -22.79
C LYS A 157 3.78 -15.45 -22.05
N TYR A 158 3.62 -14.35 -21.32
CA TYR A 158 4.69 -13.74 -20.51
C TYR A 158 5.20 -14.70 -19.43
N HIS A 159 4.31 -15.41 -18.73
CA HIS A 159 4.68 -16.38 -17.71
C HIS A 159 5.34 -17.66 -18.27
N GLN A 160 5.16 -17.97 -19.56
CA GLN A 160 5.80 -19.14 -20.17
C GLN A 160 7.27 -18.91 -20.54
N VAL A 161 7.70 -17.64 -20.62
CA VAL A 161 9.10 -17.24 -20.83
C VAL A 161 9.87 -17.36 -19.52
#